data_AF-A0A836SNC7-F1
#
_entry.id   AF-A0A836SNC7-F1
#
_cell.length_a   1.000
_cell.length_b   1.000
_cell.length_c   1.000
_cell.angle_alpha   90.00
_cell.angle_beta   90.00
_cell.angle_gamma   90.00
#
_symmetry.space_group_name_H-M   'P 1'
#
loop_
_entity.id
_entity.type
_entity.pdbx_description
1 polymer ?
#
loop_
_entity_poly.entity_id
_entity_poly.type
_entity_poly.pdbx_seq_one_letter_code
_entity_poly.pdbx_strand_id
1 'polypeptide(L)'
;MRGRLLLREEGGRGVALGTSKPSVALVYPNAYEVGMANFGFQQVFRLLNDLGLRTERAFYDGTPVLSLESGLPLGAFEIVAFSLPFEGD
;
A
#
# COMPACT_ATOMS: atom_id res chain seq x y z
N MET A 1 -6.26 -5.01 13.05
CA MET A 1 -5.44 -6.21 13.40
C MET A 1 -5.17 -7.16 12.22
N ARG A 2 -5.89 -7.07 11.08
CA ARG A 2 -5.69 -7.94 9.90
C ARG A 2 -4.35 -7.74 9.16
N GLY A 3 -3.84 -6.50 9.08
CA GLY A 3 -2.64 -6.21 8.27
C GLY A 3 -1.36 -6.99 8.65
N ARG A 4 -1.09 -7.19 9.94
CA ARG A 4 0.09 -7.98 10.40
C ARG A 4 0.01 -9.46 10.02
N LEU A 5 -1.19 -10.01 9.84
CA LEU A 5 -1.37 -11.39 9.39
C LEU A 5 -1.05 -11.49 7.90
N LEU A 6 -1.62 -10.59 7.09
CA LEU A 6 -1.40 -10.54 5.64
C LEU A 6 0.09 -10.41 5.29
N LEU A 7 0.82 -9.52 5.98
CA LEU A 7 2.27 -9.37 5.78
C LEU A 7 3.08 -10.63 6.13
N ARG A 8 2.61 -11.44 7.08
CA ARG A 8 3.25 -12.73 7.42
C ARG A 8 2.99 -13.77 6.35
N GLU A 9 1.78 -13.79 5.79
CA GLU A 9 1.40 -14.68 4.68
C GLU A 9 2.17 -14.34 3.40
N GLU A 10 2.51 -13.07 3.17
CA GLU A 10 3.34 -12.61 2.03
C GLU A 10 4.83 -13.01 2.13
N GLY A 11 5.28 -13.63 3.22
CA GLY A 11 6.69 -14.06 3.36
C GLY A 11 7.66 -12.93 3.72
N GLY A 12 7.16 -11.78 4.20
CA GLY A 12 7.93 -10.84 5.00
C GLY A 12 9.22 -10.30 4.36
N ARG A 13 9.17 -9.79 3.13
CA ARG A 13 10.06 -8.67 2.80
C ARG A 13 9.44 -7.43 3.42
N GLY A 14 9.63 -7.30 4.74
CA GLY A 14 9.34 -6.06 5.44
C GLY A 14 10.12 -4.97 4.74
N VAL A 15 9.42 -4.15 3.95
CA VAL A 15 9.98 -2.90 3.44
C VAL A 15 10.49 -2.21 4.69
N ALA A 16 11.80 -1.93 4.72
CA ALA A 16 12.38 -1.18 5.82
C ALA A 16 11.46 0.02 6.05
N LEU A 17 10.91 0.15 7.27
CA LEU A 17 10.05 1.27 7.67
C LEU A 17 10.92 2.52 7.68
N GLY A 18 11.29 2.97 6.48
CA GLY A 18 12.26 4.01 6.26
C GLY A 18 11.69 5.32 6.74
N THR A 19 12.52 6.14 7.35
CA THR A 19 12.20 7.54 7.64
C THR A 19 12.41 8.43 6.42
N SER A 20 12.62 7.85 5.23
CA SER A 20 12.91 8.60 4.01
C SER A 20 11.68 9.36 3.55
N LYS A 21 11.91 10.61 3.15
CA LYS A 21 10.91 11.53 2.63
C LYS A 21 11.12 11.72 1.12
N PRO A 22 10.03 11.88 0.34
CA PRO A 22 8.64 11.88 0.80
C PRO A 22 8.08 10.47 1.05
N SER A 23 7.11 10.38 1.95
CA SER A 23 6.34 9.16 2.24
C SER A 23 5.06 9.07 1.40
N VAL A 24 4.73 7.86 0.94
CA VAL A 24 3.59 7.60 0.04
C VAL A 24 2.67 6.53 0.63
N ALA A 25 1.36 6.83 0.71
CA ALA A 25 0.33 5.82 0.82
C ALA A 25 -0.19 5.48 -0.58
N LEU A 26 0.12 4.29 -1.08
CA LEU A 26 -0.37 3.77 -2.36
C LEU A 26 -1.67 2.99 -2.13
N VAL A 27 -2.79 3.61 -2.47
CA VAL A 27 -4.14 3.13 -2.20
C VAL A 27 -4.68 2.32 -3.38
N TYR A 28 -5.22 1.13 -3.09
CA TYR A 28 -6.07 0.37 -3.99
C TYR A 28 -7.52 0.43 -3.49
N PRO A 29 -8.49 0.85 -4.32
CA PRO A 29 -9.88 1.11 -3.91
C PRO A 29 -10.73 -0.17 -3.82
N ASN A 30 -10.14 -1.27 -3.33
CA ASN A 30 -10.82 -2.56 -3.18
C ASN A 30 -10.15 -3.37 -2.07
N ALA A 31 -10.68 -4.57 -1.81
CA ALA A 31 -10.12 -5.52 -0.86
C ALA A 31 -8.66 -5.88 -1.18
N TYR A 32 -7.93 -6.23 -0.14
CA TYR A 32 -6.52 -6.61 -0.20
C TYR A 32 -6.25 -7.68 -1.27
N GLU A 33 -7.06 -8.73 -1.32
CA GLU A 33 -6.88 -9.84 -2.24
C GLU A 33 -6.93 -9.39 -3.71
N VAL A 34 -7.84 -8.47 -4.03
CA VAL A 34 -7.99 -7.90 -5.39
C VAL A 34 -6.78 -7.02 -5.74
N GLY A 35 -6.36 -6.15 -4.82
CA GLY A 35 -5.20 -5.29 -5.06
C GLY A 35 -3.88 -6.06 -5.12
N MET A 36 -3.75 -7.15 -4.37
CA MET A 36 -2.58 -8.04 -4.44
C MET A 36 -2.52 -8.85 -5.73
N ALA A 37 -3.67 -9.21 -6.30
CA ALA A 37 -3.76 -9.83 -7.62
C ALA A 37 -3.46 -8.85 -8.78
N ASN A 38 -3.45 -7.54 -8.53
CA ASN A 38 -3.20 -6.52 -9.55
C ASN A 38 -1.68 -6.32 -9.79
N PHE A 39 -1.18 -6.82 -10.92
CA PHE A 39 0.24 -6.67 -11.29
C PHE A 39 0.69 -5.21 -11.40
N GLY A 40 -0.15 -4.33 -11.95
CA GLY A 40 0.15 -2.91 -12.08
C GLY A 40 0.38 -2.24 -10.71
N PHE A 41 -0.48 -2.54 -9.74
CA PHE A 41 -0.35 -2.08 -8.37
C PHE A 41 0.97 -2.54 -7.73
N GLN A 42 1.31 -3.83 -7.87
CA GLN A 42 2.58 -4.38 -7.37
C GLN A 42 3.81 -3.78 -8.05
N GLN A 43 3.72 -3.47 -9.35
CA GLN A 43 4.79 -2.83 -10.11
C GLN A 43 5.03 -1.39 -9.64
N VAL A 44 3.97 -0.60 -9.46
CA VAL A 44 4.08 0.79 -8.95
C VAL A 44 4.64 0.80 -7.54
N PHE A 45 4.15 -0.08 -6.66
CA PHE A 45 4.68 -0.23 -5.30
C PHE A 45 6.19 -0.48 -5.27
N ARG A 46 6.68 -1.39 -6.11
CA ARG A 46 8.13 -1.66 -6.24
C ARG A 46 8.89 -0.46 -6.79
N LEU A 47 8.42 0.14 -7.88
CA LEU A 47 9.07 1.28 -8.51
C LEU A 47 9.25 2.45 -7.53
N LEU A 48 8.23 2.80 -6.76
CA LEU A 48 8.31 3.90 -5.79
C LEU A 48 9.34 3.61 -4.69
N ASN A 49 9.40 2.37 -4.19
CA ASN A 49 10.42 1.97 -3.21
C ASN A 49 11.83 1.93 -3.82
N ASP A 50 11.98 1.46 -5.06
CA ASP A 50 13.26 1.46 -5.79
C ASP A 50 13.79 2.88 -6.05
N LEU A 51 12.89 3.87 -6.17
CA LEU A 51 13.21 5.30 -6.24
C LEU A 51 13.58 5.91 -4.87
N GLY A 52 13.52 5.13 -3.78
CA GLY A 52 13.87 5.56 -2.42
C GLY A 52 12.73 6.16 -1.61
N LEU A 53 11.49 6.13 -2.12
CA LEU A 53 10.32 6.62 -1.40
C LEU A 53 9.86 5.60 -0.37
N ARG A 54 9.53 6.06 0.85
CA ARG A 54 8.86 5.20 1.84
C ARG A 54 7.41 5.00 1.42
N THR A 55 7.15 3.91 0.70
CA THR A 55 5.81 3.62 0.17
C THR A 55 5.16 2.50 0.98
N GLU A 56 3.94 2.74 1.44
CA GLU A 56 3.10 1.77 2.12
C GLU A 56 1.80 1.56 1.33
N ARG A 57 1.30 0.34 1.33
CA ARG A 57 0.06 -0.03 0.63
C ARG A 57 -1.12 0.25 1.53
N ALA A 58 -2.23 0.70 0.96
CA ALA A 58 -3.50 0.81 1.67
C ALA A 58 -4.61 0.22 0.80
N PHE A 59 -5.56 -0.45 1.43
CA PHE A 59 -6.66 -1.12 0.74
C PHE A 59 -7.97 -0.64 1.36
N TYR A 60 -8.97 -0.41 0.53
CA TYR A 60 -10.29 -0.03 1.02
C TYR A 60 -11.07 -1.27 1.46
N ASP A 61 -11.12 -1.51 2.78
CA ASP A 61 -11.94 -2.57 3.40
C ASP A 61 -12.95 -2.02 4.44
N GLY A 62 -13.11 -0.70 4.50
CA GLY A 62 -13.94 0.01 5.48
C GLY A 62 -13.28 1.31 5.95
N THR A 63 -13.87 1.96 6.95
CA THR A 63 -13.29 3.14 7.60
C THR A 63 -12.93 2.82 9.06
N PRO A 64 -11.74 3.24 9.54
CA PRO A 64 -10.71 4.03 8.85
C PRO A 64 -9.84 3.20 7.89
N VAL A 65 -9.39 3.82 6.79
CA VAL A 65 -8.38 3.23 5.88
C VAL A 65 -6.98 3.42 6.48
N LEU A 66 -6.29 2.32 6.73
CA LEU A 66 -4.95 2.29 7.30
C LEU A 66 -3.97 1.68 6.31
N SER A 67 -2.72 2.14 6.36
CA SER A 67 -1.61 1.48 5.68
C SER A 67 -1.39 0.06 6.19
N LEU A 68 -0.98 -0.84 5.31
CA LEU A 68 -0.79 -2.25 5.58
C LEU A 68 0.47 -2.47 6.44
N GLU A 69 1.57 -1.82 6.07
CA GLU A 69 2.89 -1.99 6.68
C GLU A 69 2.96 -1.43 8.11
N SER A 70 2.57 -0.17 8.32
CA SER A 70 2.68 0.48 9.64
C SER A 70 1.37 0.64 10.40
N GLY A 71 0.21 0.50 9.74
CA GLY A 71 -1.09 0.74 10.35
C GLY A 71 -1.40 2.22 10.58
N LEU A 72 -0.67 3.13 9.94
CA LEU A 72 -0.91 4.56 10.02
C LEU A 72 -2.10 5.00 9.13
N PRO A 73 -2.87 6.01 9.55
CA PRO A 73 -3.92 6.60 8.73
C PRO A 73 -3.33 7.32 7.51
N LEU A 74 -4.12 7.45 6.43
CA LEU A 74 -3.67 8.10 5.18
C LEU A 74 -3.14 9.52 5.40
N GLY A 75 -3.70 10.28 6.35
CA GLY A 75 -3.26 11.63 6.69
C GLY A 75 -1.86 11.73 7.33
N ALA A 76 -1.21 10.60 7.64
CA ALA A 76 0.16 10.57 8.14
C ALA A 76 1.23 10.56 7.02
N PHE A 77 0.81 10.46 5.75
CA PHE A 77 1.70 10.39 4.58
C PHE A 77 1.75 11.73 3.84
N GLU A 78 2.88 12.06 3.24
CA GLU A 78 3.06 13.31 2.47
C GLU A 78 2.39 13.23 1.09
N ILE A 79 2.26 12.02 0.54
CA ILE A 79 1.61 11.75 -0.73
C ILE A 79 0.59 10.61 -0.51
N VAL A 80 -0.63 10.80 -1.02
CA VAL A 80 -1.62 9.72 -1.16
C VAL A 80 -1.84 9.49 -2.65
N ALA A 81 -1.44 8.33 -3.15
CA ALA A 81 -1.55 7.95 -4.55
C ALA A 81 -2.65 6.88 -4.70
N PHE A 82 -3.51 7.00 -5.70
CA PHE A 82 -4.57 6.03 -5.96
C PHE A 82 -4.29 5.24 -7.24
N SER A 83 -4.30 3.91 -7.14
CA SER A 83 -4.30 3.01 -8.28
C SER A 83 -5.74 2.65 -8.61
N LEU A 84 -6.31 3.29 -9.63
CA LEU A 84 -7.68 3.06 -10.08
C LEU A 84 -7.65 2.19 -11.34
N PRO A 85 -7.76 0.85 -11.22
CA PRO A 85 -7.97 0.03 -12.41
C PRO A 85 -9.30 0.43 -13.04
N PHE A 86 -9.27 0.84 -14.30
CA PHE A 86 -10.47 1.00 -15.09
C PHE A 86 -10.83 -0.38 -15.64
N GLU A 87 -11.84 -1.02 -15.06
CA GLU A 87 -12.59 -2.05 -15.76
C GLU A 87 -13.68 -1.30 -16.52
N GLY A 88 -13.65 -1.35 -17.84
CA GLY A 88 -14.58 -0.60 -18.67
C GLY A 88 -16.00 -1.13 -18.52
N ASP A 89 -16.91 -0.20 -18.25
CA ASP A 89 -18.34 -0.34 -18.58
C ASP A 89 -18.57 0.08 -20.04
#